data_AF-A0A973I382-F1
#
_entry.id   AF-A0A973I382-F1
#
_cell.length_a   1.000
_cell.length_b   1.000
_cell.length_c   1.000
_cell.angle_alpha   90.00
_cell.angle_beta   90.00
_cell.angle_gamma   90.00
#
_symmetry.space_group_name_H-M   'P 1'
#
loop_
_entity.id
_entity.type
_entity.pdbx_description
1 polymer ?
#
loop_
_entity_poly.entity_id
_entity_poly.type
_entity_poly.pdbx_seq_one_letter_code
_entity_poly.pdbx_strand_id
1 'polypeptide(L)'
;KSYSNKEVSRLKFILSARNLGFSVADIKEIINESEDGKSACPLVRSLIKERLEETEKQFQAMLALRGKMSSALSRWEEMEDKAPTANMVCHLIENFEQIKKA
;
A
#
# COMPACT_ATOMS: atom_id res chain seq x y z
N LYS A 1 4.02 34.32 -9.48
CA LYS A 1 5.10 33.96 -8.51
C LYS A 1 6.39 33.71 -9.30
N SER A 2 7.53 34.20 -8.81
CA SER A 2 8.86 33.86 -9.35
C SER A 2 9.52 32.88 -8.38
N TYR A 3 10.17 31.84 -8.89
CA TYR A 3 10.86 30.83 -8.09
C TYR A 3 12.36 30.85 -8.41
N SER A 4 13.17 30.77 -7.37
CA SER A 4 14.62 30.64 -7.44
C SER A 4 15.04 29.23 -7.88
N ASN A 5 16.26 29.11 -8.41
CA ASN A 5 16.86 27.79 -8.71
C ASN A 5 16.92 26.88 -7.48
N LYS A 6 17.10 27.44 -6.28
CA LYS A 6 17.11 26.69 -5.02
C LYS A 6 15.74 26.05 -4.73
N GLU A 7 14.66 26.80 -4.93
CA GLU A 7 13.30 26.29 -4.76
C GLU A 7 12.97 25.21 -5.80
N VAL A 8 13.40 25.39 -7.05
CA VAL A 8 13.24 24.37 -8.11
C VAL A 8 13.99 23.08 -7.74
N SER A 9 15.23 23.19 -7.27
CA SER A 9 16.01 22.02 -6.83
C SER A 9 15.37 21.32 -5.63
N ARG A 10 14.84 22.07 -4.66
CA ARG A 10 14.11 21.50 -3.52
C ARG A 10 12.85 20.77 -3.97
N LEU A 11 12.09 21.32 -4.91
CA LEU A 11 10.91 20.64 -5.45
C LEU A 11 11.27 19.35 -6.17
N LYS A 12 12.34 19.36 -6.99
CA LYS A 12 12.84 18.14 -7.66
C LYS A 12 13.21 17.07 -6.64
N PHE A 13 13.91 17.44 -5.57
CA PHE A 13 14.23 16.52 -4.48
C PHE A 13 12.97 15.90 -3.84
N ILE A 14 11.97 16.73 -3.52
CA ILE A 14 10.70 16.26 -2.92
C ILE A 14 10.00 15.28 -3.87
N LEU A 15 9.93 15.59 -5.16
CA LEU A 15 9.29 14.71 -6.15
C LEU A 15 10.03 13.36 -6.27
N SER A 16 11.36 13.37 -6.30
CA SER A 16 12.16 12.13 -6.31
C SER A 16 11.93 11.29 -5.06
N ALA A 17 11.90 11.91 -3.87
CA ALA A 17 11.65 11.19 -2.62
C ALA A 17 10.22 10.62 -2.56
N ARG A 18 9.20 11.39 -2.98
CA ARG A 18 7.82 10.89 -3.07
C ARG A 18 7.69 9.71 -4.03
N ASN A 19 8.38 9.75 -5.16
CA ASN A 19 8.38 8.65 -6.14
C ASN A 19 9.03 7.37 -5.60
N LEU A 20 9.97 7.49 -4.66
CA LEU A 20 10.58 6.35 -3.97
C LEU A 20 9.74 5.80 -2.80
N GLY A 21 8.62 6.44 -2.47
CA GLY A 21 7.71 5.97 -1.41
C GLY A 21 7.89 6.66 -0.05
N PHE A 22 8.72 7.69 0.05
CA PHE A 22 8.84 8.45 1.30
C PHE A 22 7.56 9.25 1.62
N SER A 23 7.19 9.28 2.89
CA SER A 23 6.09 10.10 3.38
C SER A 23 6.47 11.60 3.36
N VAL A 24 5.48 12.50 3.46
CA VAL A 24 5.78 13.94 3.61
C VAL A 24 6.51 14.22 4.94
N ALA A 25 6.25 13.41 5.97
CA ALA A 25 6.95 13.51 7.25
C ALA A 25 8.42 13.10 7.10
N ASP A 26 8.71 11.97 6.45
CA ASP A 26 10.06 11.49 6.15
C ASP A 26 10.88 12.57 5.41
N ILE A 27 10.27 13.17 4.37
CA ILE A 27 10.91 14.20 3.56
C ILE A 27 11.23 15.44 4.38
N LYS A 28 10.33 15.84 5.29
CA LYS A 28 10.59 16.97 6.20
C LYS A 28 11.79 16.68 7.10
N GLU A 29 11.86 15.49 7.67
CA GLU A 29 12.97 15.07 8.53
C GLU A 29 14.31 15.05 7.77
N ILE A 30 14.32 14.47 6.56
CA ILE A 30 15.51 14.42 5.69
C ILE A 30 16.00 15.83 5.35
N ILE A 31 15.09 16.77 5.09
CA ILE A 31 15.49 18.15 4.79
C ILE A 31 16.04 18.84 6.03
N ASN A 32 15.42 18.66 7.20
CA ASN A 32 15.90 19.25 8.45
C ASN A 32 17.33 18.77 8.77
N GLU A 33 17.61 17.47 8.63
CA GLU A 33 18.95 16.90 8.88
C GLU A 33 20.02 17.52 7.95
N SER A 34 19.64 17.81 6.71
CA SER A 34 20.51 18.48 5.73
C SER A 34 20.72 19.97 6.04
N GLU A 35 19.68 20.66 6.51
CA GLU A 35 19.75 22.07 6.90
C GLU A 35 20.67 22.30 8.12
N ASP A 36 20.80 21.30 8.99
CA ASP A 36 21.76 21.26 10.10
C ASP A 36 23.23 21.05 9.66
N GLY A 37 23.49 20.97 8.35
CA GLY A 37 24.84 20.78 7.79
C GLY A 37 25.36 19.34 7.89
N LYS A 38 24.51 18.39 8.30
CA LYS A 38 24.85 16.97 8.40
C LYS A 38 24.49 16.24 7.11
N SER A 39 25.09 15.08 6.90
CA SER A 39 24.67 14.18 5.83
C SER A 39 23.37 13.50 6.22
N ALA A 40 22.29 13.75 5.47
CA ALA A 40 21.02 13.04 5.66
C ALA A 40 21.03 11.59 5.12
N CYS A 41 22.11 11.15 4.48
CA CYS A 41 22.21 9.83 3.85
C CYS A 41 21.97 8.65 4.81
N PRO A 42 22.47 8.63 6.06
CA PRO A 42 22.14 7.57 7.02
C PRO A 42 20.65 7.51 7.36
N LEU A 43 20.01 8.67 7.56
CA LEU A 43 18.57 8.78 7.82
C LEU A 43 17.75 8.25 6.64
N VAL A 44 18.07 8.69 5.41
CA VAL A 44 17.43 8.20 4.17
C VAL A 44 17.50 6.68 4.06
N ARG A 45 18.65 6.08 4.36
CA ARG A 45 18.83 4.61 4.33
C ARG A 45 18.03 3.89 5.40
N SER A 46 17.85 4.50 6.57
CA SER A 46 17.02 3.92 7.63
C SER A 46 15.55 3.95 7.23
N LEU A 47 15.06 5.12 6.81
CA LEU A 47 13.66 5.33 6.45
C LEU A 47 13.24 4.46 5.26
N ILE A 48 14.07 4.32 4.22
CA ILE A 48 13.67 3.49 3.07
C ILE A 48 13.55 2.00 3.42
N LYS A 49 14.32 1.51 4.40
CA LYS A 49 14.18 0.13 4.89
C LYS A 49 12.84 -0.06 5.59
N GLU A 50 12.47 0.87 6.47
CA GLU A 50 11.17 0.86 7.15
C GLU A 50 10.01 0.90 6.16
N ARG A 51 10.05 1.84 5.19
CA ARG A 51 9.00 1.94 4.16
C ARG A 51 8.93 0.71 3.28
N LEU A 52 10.06 0.07 2.97
CA LEU A 52 10.09 -1.19 2.24
C LEU A 52 9.44 -2.32 3.05
N GLU A 53 9.77 -2.46 4.34
CA GLU A 53 9.17 -3.47 5.22
C GLU A 53 7.66 -3.30 5.37
N GLU A 54 7.18 -2.06 5.52
CA GLU A 54 5.76 -1.76 5.56
C GLU A 54 5.06 -2.07 4.24
N THR A 55 5.68 -1.68 3.13
CA THR A 55 5.16 -1.96 1.78
C THR A 55 5.08 -3.46 1.55
N GLU A 56 6.08 -4.23 1.97
CA GLU A 56 6.08 -5.68 1.84
C GLU A 56 4.95 -6.33 2.65
N LYS A 57 4.71 -5.87 3.89
CA LYS A 57 3.57 -6.35 4.70
C LYS A 57 2.24 -6.10 3.99
N GLN A 58 2.06 -4.91 3.42
CA GLN A 58 0.85 -4.57 2.67
C GLN A 58 0.74 -5.42 1.39
N PHE A 59 1.85 -5.62 0.68
CA PHE A 59 1.91 -6.43 -0.53
C PHE A 59 1.50 -7.88 -0.26
N GLN A 60 2.03 -8.50 0.80
CA GLN A 60 1.64 -9.85 1.20
C GLN A 60 0.16 -9.95 1.59
N ALA A 61 -0.37 -8.95 2.31
CA ALA A 61 -1.79 -8.90 2.63
C ALA A 61 -2.66 -8.78 1.36
N MET A 62 -2.23 -7.98 0.38
CA MET A 62 -2.91 -7.85 -0.91
C MET A 62 -2.84 -9.14 -1.73
N LEU A 63 -1.70 -9.83 -1.74
CA LEU A 63 -1.58 -11.15 -2.38
C LEU A 63 -2.53 -12.18 -1.76
N ALA A 64 -2.61 -12.22 -0.43
CA ALA A 64 -3.53 -13.10 0.28
C ALA A 64 -5.00 -12.79 -0.04
N LEU A 65 -5.35 -11.50 -0.11
CA LEU A 65 -6.70 -11.06 -0.50
C LEU A 65 -7.02 -11.45 -1.95
N ARG A 66 -6.09 -11.21 -2.87
CA ARG A 66 -6.22 -11.61 -4.27
C ARG A 66 -6.44 -13.12 -4.38
N GLY A 67 -5.68 -13.92 -3.63
CA GLY A 67 -5.86 -15.38 -3.60
C GLY A 67 -7.28 -15.78 -3.18
N LYS A 68 -7.81 -15.17 -2.11
CA LYS A 68 -9.19 -15.40 -1.67
C LYS A 68 -10.21 -15.04 -2.75
N MET A 69 -10.04 -13.90 -3.41
CA MET A 69 -10.93 -13.45 -4.49
C MET A 69 -10.88 -14.41 -5.69
N SER A 70 -9.68 -14.83 -6.12
CA SER A 70 -9.53 -15.79 -7.22
C SER A 70 -10.16 -17.14 -6.89
N SER A 71 -9.96 -17.65 -5.67
CA SER A 71 -10.61 -18.90 -5.23
C SER A 71 -12.13 -18.77 -5.14
N ALA A 72 -12.66 -17.60 -4.75
CA ALA A 72 -14.10 -17.34 -4.77
C ALA A 72 -14.64 -17.42 -6.19
N LEU A 73 -14.00 -16.69 -7.12
CA LEU A 73 -14.41 -16.63 -8.52
C LEU A 73 -14.47 -18.01 -9.17
N SER A 74 -13.39 -18.79 -9.08
CA SER A 74 -13.34 -20.13 -9.70
C SER A 74 -14.42 -21.08 -9.17
N ARG A 75 -14.81 -20.95 -7.90
CA ARG A 75 -15.85 -21.79 -7.31
C ARG A 75 -17.25 -21.31 -7.67
N TRP A 76 -17.46 -20.01 -7.66
CA TRP A 76 -18.76 -19.42 -7.96
C TRP A 76 -19.16 -19.59 -9.43
N GLU A 77 -18.19 -19.71 -10.34
CA GLU A 77 -18.45 -20.07 -11.74
C GLU A 77 -19.15 -21.43 -11.90
N GLU A 78 -18.98 -22.35 -10.96
CA GLU A 78 -19.60 -23.69 -10.98
C GLU A 78 -20.92 -23.75 -10.17
N MET A 79 -21.30 -22.65 -9.50
CA MET A 79 -22.49 -22.60 -8.65
C MET A 79 -23.70 -22.03 -9.41
N GLU A 80 -24.87 -22.60 -9.16
CA GLU A 80 -26.13 -22.10 -9.73
C GLU A 80 -26.61 -20.83 -9.04
N ASP A 81 -27.19 -19.91 -9.79
CA ASP A 81 -27.86 -18.74 -9.23
C ASP A 81 -29.09 -19.15 -8.40
N LYS A 82 -29.12 -18.70 -7.14
CA LYS A 82 -30.25 -18.90 -6.22
C LYS A 82 -30.84 -17.59 -5.78
N ALA A 83 -32.17 -17.51 -5.79
CA ALA A 83 -32.91 -16.38 -5.23
C ALA A 83 -32.66 -16.26 -3.70
N PRO A 84 -32.69 -15.04 -3.15
CA PRO A 84 -32.58 -14.84 -1.71
C PRO A 84 -33.74 -15.51 -0.96
N THR A 85 -33.50 -15.90 0.29
CA THR A 85 -34.52 -16.41 1.22
C THR A 85 -34.64 -15.50 2.42
N ALA A 86 -35.63 -15.74 3.29
CA ALA A 86 -35.81 -14.95 4.52
C ALA A 86 -34.56 -14.87 5.42
N ASN A 87 -33.68 -15.89 5.34
CA ASN A 87 -32.47 -16.00 6.17
C ASN A 87 -31.16 -15.97 5.36
N MET A 88 -31.20 -15.68 4.06
CA MET A 88 -30.03 -15.69 3.18
C MET A 88 -30.16 -14.62 2.10
N VAL A 89 -29.25 -13.65 2.11
CA VAL A 89 -29.17 -12.56 1.12
C VAL A 89 -28.48 -13.03 -0.15
N CYS A 90 -27.34 -13.71 -0.02
CA CYS A 90 -26.59 -14.22 -1.18
C CYS A 90 -25.89 -15.54 -0.86
N HIS A 91 -26.30 -16.58 -1.57
CA HIS A 91 -25.78 -17.93 -1.36
C HIS A 91 -24.28 -18.06 -1.73
N LEU A 92 -23.74 -17.23 -2.63
CA LEU A 92 -22.32 -17.24 -2.98
C LEU A 92 -21.45 -16.70 -1.84
N ILE A 93 -21.84 -15.56 -1.28
CA ILE A 93 -21.09 -14.87 -0.21
C ILE A 93 -21.24 -15.62 1.12
N GLU A 94 -22.45 -16.06 1.46
CA GLU A 94 -22.72 -16.68 2.76
C GLU A 94 -22.15 -18.10 2.87
N ASN A 95 -22.00 -18.82 1.74
CA ASN A 95 -21.31 -20.11 1.72
C ASN A 95 -19.78 -19.98 1.61
N PHE A 96 -19.24 -18.78 1.34
CA PHE A 96 -17.80 -18.59 1.16
C PHE A 96 -16.98 -18.89 2.43
N GLU A 97 -17.51 -18.58 3.61
CA GLU A 97 -16.82 -18.80 4.90
C GLU A 97 -16.86 -20.26 5.38
N GLN A 98 -17.88 -21.04 4.99
CA GLN A 98 -18.00 -22.45 5.38
C GLN A 98 -16.93 -23.33 4.69
N ILE A 99 -16.41 -22.89 3.55
CA ILE A 99 -15.46 -23.65 2.73
C ILE A 99 -14.01 -23.56 3.28
N LYS A 100 -13.71 -22.66 4.24
CA LYS A 100 -12.39 -22.61 4.89
C LYS A 100 -12.16 -23.73 5.92
N LYS A 101 -13.19 -24.50 6.28
CA LYS A 101 -13.15 -25.54 7.34
C LYS A 101 -13.11 -26.98 6.81
N ALA A 102 -13.05 -27.19 5.49
CA ALA A 102 -12.91 -28.51 4.87
C ALA A 102 -11.48 -28.75 4.42
#